data_AF-A0A4Q3ST93-F1
#
_entry.id   AF-A0A4Q3ST93-F1
#
_cell.length_a   1.000
_cell.length_b   1.000
_cell.length_c   1.000
_cell.angle_alpha   90.00
_cell.angle_beta   90.00
_cell.angle_gamma   90.00
#
_symmetry.space_group_name_H-M   'P 1'
#
loop_
_entity.id
_entity.type
_entity.pdbx_description
1 polymer ?
#
loop_
_entity_poly.entity_id
_entity_poly.type
_entity_poly.pdbx_seq_one_letter_code
_entity_poly.pdbx_strand_id
1 'polypeptide(L)'
;MKKLVLAIVAAAALATPAMAQTVTCRTDAGRAVCHDVYGNVVTATRDALGNTTWSDQYGEEVTVRRDAMGATTTKYSDGTSVSVRRDAMGGTVARDEKGNTVRCRVDAMGKTRCR
;
A
#
# COMPACT_ATOMS: atom_id res chain seq x y z
N MET A 1 -6.41 6.11 17.44
CA MET A 1 -4.96 6.27 17.18
C MET A 1 -4.30 4.94 16.79
N LYS A 2 -4.85 4.23 15.77
CA LYS A 2 -4.37 2.91 15.32
C LYS A 2 -4.21 2.80 13.80
N LYS A 3 -4.42 3.91 13.08
CA LYS A 3 -4.41 3.97 11.61
C LYS A 3 -3.12 4.58 11.03
N LEU A 4 -2.14 4.92 11.88
CA LEU A 4 -0.91 5.61 11.46
C LEU A 4 0.24 4.66 11.08
N VAL A 5 0.16 3.38 11.48
CA VAL A 5 1.25 2.40 11.24
C VAL A 5 1.21 1.85 9.80
N LEU A 6 0.02 1.61 9.24
CA LEU A 6 -0.12 1.08 7.88
C LEU A 6 0.13 2.11 6.76
N ALA A 7 0.13 3.42 7.06
CA ALA A 7 0.41 4.46 6.08
C ALA A 7 1.91 4.55 5.70
N ILE A 8 2.80 3.99 6.52
CA ILE A 8 4.25 4.04 6.28
C ILE A 8 4.68 2.98 5.24
N VAL A 9 3.92 1.91 5.04
CA VAL A 9 4.33 0.79 4.17
C VAL A 9 4.05 1.06 2.68
N ALA A 10 3.17 1.99 2.34
CA ALA A 10 2.89 2.36 0.95
C ALA A 10 3.93 3.31 0.33
N ALA A 11 4.84 3.89 1.13
CA ALA A 11 5.83 4.87 0.67
C ALA A 11 7.25 4.30 0.47
N ALA A 12 7.49 3.03 0.78
CA ALA A 12 8.81 2.40 0.60
C ALA A 12 8.99 1.82 -0.83
N ALA A 13 8.63 2.60 -1.85
CA ALA A 13 9.29 2.49 -3.14
C ALA A 13 10.50 3.43 -3.09
N LEU A 14 11.69 2.85 -2.97
CA LEU A 14 13.01 3.48 -3.15
C LEU A 14 13.53 4.34 -1.97
N ALA A 15 14.44 3.72 -1.20
CA ALA A 15 15.55 4.33 -0.46
C ALA A 15 15.29 5.59 0.38
N THR A 16 15.19 5.42 1.71
CA THR A 16 15.95 6.22 2.69
C THR A 16 16.26 5.38 3.94
N PRO A 17 17.49 5.42 4.49
CA PRO A 17 17.82 4.83 5.78
C PRO A 17 17.58 5.87 6.87
N ALA A 18 16.37 5.93 7.40
CA ALA A 18 16.13 6.61 8.66
C ALA A 18 15.18 5.74 9.46
N MET A 19 15.56 5.43 10.71
CA MET A 19 14.92 4.48 11.62
C MET A 19 15.33 3.00 11.38
N ALA A 20 16.63 2.70 11.54
CA ALA A 20 17.12 1.34 11.74
C ALA A 20 16.71 0.82 13.13
N GLN A 21 15.43 0.50 13.32
CA GLN A 21 15.12 -0.69 14.13
C GLN A 21 15.59 -1.86 13.28
N THR A 22 16.41 -2.75 13.83
CA THR A 22 17.08 -3.83 13.09
C THR A 22 16.05 -4.82 12.54
N VAL A 23 15.41 -4.45 11.44
CA VAL A 23 14.46 -5.31 10.72
C VAL A 23 15.30 -6.22 9.84
N THR A 24 15.39 -7.49 10.21
CA THR A 24 16.03 -8.49 9.36
C THR A 24 14.99 -9.00 8.38
N CYS A 25 15.14 -8.65 7.11
CA CYS A 25 14.31 -9.17 6.04
C CYS A 25 15.07 -10.23 5.25
N ARG A 26 14.48 -11.42 5.13
CA ARG A 26 14.93 -12.46 4.21
C ARG A 26 14.00 -12.49 3.01
N THR A 27 14.56 -12.38 1.81
CA THR A 27 13.77 -12.42 0.57
C THR A 27 14.17 -13.63 -0.26
N ASP A 28 13.19 -14.47 -0.59
CA ASP A 28 13.34 -15.68 -1.40
C ASP A 28 12.23 -15.70 -2.46
N ALA A 29 12.61 -15.61 -3.74
CA ALA A 29 11.74 -15.83 -4.91
C ALA A 29 10.32 -15.20 -4.84
N GLY A 30 10.23 -13.91 -4.51
CA GLY A 30 8.94 -13.19 -4.45
C GLY A 30 8.23 -13.25 -3.09
N ARG A 31 8.82 -13.91 -2.09
CA ARG A 31 8.41 -13.83 -0.69
C ARG A 31 9.48 -13.13 0.12
N ALA A 32 9.11 -12.14 0.92
CA ALA A 32 9.96 -11.52 1.92
C ALA A 32 9.38 -11.78 3.30
N VAL A 33 10.21 -12.20 4.25
CA VAL A 33 9.84 -12.34 5.67
C VAL A 33 10.75 -11.42 6.46
N CYS A 34 10.13 -10.49 7.17
CA CYS A 34 10.80 -9.49 7.98
C CYS A 34 10.49 -9.72 9.45
N HIS A 35 11.52 -9.65 10.28
CA HIS A 35 11.41 -9.73 11.73
C HIS A 35 11.88 -8.41 12.33
N ASP A 36 11.13 -7.87 13.28
CA ASP A 36 11.59 -6.73 14.09
C ASP A 36 12.29 -7.18 15.37
N VAL A 37 12.85 -6.22 16.10
CA VAL A 37 13.58 -6.45 17.36
C VAL A 37 12.70 -6.93 18.51
N TYR A 38 11.38 -6.82 18.38
CA TYR A 38 10.39 -7.29 19.35
C TYR A 38 9.85 -8.69 19.00
N GLY A 39 10.38 -9.31 17.94
CA GLY A 39 9.96 -10.62 17.47
C GLY A 39 8.70 -10.60 16.60
N ASN A 40 8.22 -9.43 16.18
CA ASN A 40 7.11 -9.35 15.26
C ASN A 40 7.52 -9.75 13.84
N VAL A 41 6.69 -10.57 13.21
CA VAL A 41 6.90 -11.10 11.86
C VAL A 41 5.91 -10.48 10.89
N VAL A 42 6.43 -9.96 9.78
CA VAL A 42 5.66 -9.53 8.62
C VAL A 42 6.14 -10.32 7.41
N THR A 43 5.22 -10.93 6.70
CA THR A 43 5.47 -11.60 5.43
C THR A 43 4.90 -10.76 4.31
N ALA A 44 5.72 -10.42 3.32
CA ALA A 44 5.26 -9.90 2.03
C ALA A 44 5.37 -11.00 0.98
N THR A 45 4.38 -11.15 0.12
CA THR A 45 4.40 -12.05 -1.02
C THR A 45 3.99 -11.27 -2.26
N ARG A 46 4.65 -11.57 -3.37
CA ARG A 46 4.32 -11.03 -4.68
C ARG A 46 3.98 -12.16 -5.63
N ASP A 47 2.82 -12.07 -6.27
CA ASP A 47 2.39 -13.05 -7.27
C ASP A 47 2.98 -12.75 -8.66
N ALA A 48 2.77 -13.68 -9.61
CA ALA A 48 3.25 -13.55 -10.99
C ALA A 48 2.61 -12.37 -11.76
N LEU A 49 1.46 -11.87 -11.29
CA LEU A 49 0.78 -10.70 -11.85
C LEU A 49 1.32 -9.38 -11.25
N GLY A 50 2.25 -9.46 -10.30
CA GLY A 50 2.83 -8.32 -9.61
C GLY A 50 1.97 -7.76 -8.48
N ASN A 51 0.90 -8.45 -8.08
CA ASN A 51 0.14 -8.09 -6.89
C ASN A 51 0.98 -8.41 -5.65
N THR A 52 0.86 -7.58 -4.63
CA THR A 52 1.61 -7.76 -3.38
C THR A 52 0.66 -7.91 -2.21
N THR A 53 0.88 -8.93 -1.38
CA THR A 53 0.15 -9.17 -0.14
C THR A 53 1.11 -9.11 1.03
N TRP A 54 0.77 -8.34 2.04
CA TRP A 54 1.44 -8.29 3.33
C TRP A 54 0.55 -8.92 4.38
N SER A 55 1.11 -9.82 5.18
CA SER A 55 0.43 -10.45 6.31
C SER A 55 1.34 -10.38 7.54
N ASP A 56 0.78 -10.02 8.69
CA ASP A 56 1.49 -10.11 9.95
C ASP A 56 1.15 -11.40 10.72
N GLN A 57 1.84 -11.61 11.84
CA GLN A 57 1.61 -12.74 12.73
C GLN A 57 0.29 -12.70 13.51
N TYR A 58 -0.42 -11.56 13.48
CA TYR A 58 -1.70 -11.36 14.17
C TYR A 58 -2.90 -11.61 13.24
N GLY A 59 -2.64 -11.97 11.99
CA GLY A 59 -3.67 -12.23 10.97
C GLY A 59 -4.17 -10.97 10.28
N GLU A 60 -3.52 -9.82 10.46
CA GLU A 60 -3.78 -8.63 9.65
C GLU A 60 -3.15 -8.83 8.27
N GLU A 61 -3.95 -8.62 7.22
CA GLU A 61 -3.56 -8.79 5.83
C GLU A 61 -3.92 -7.53 5.04
N VAL A 62 -2.98 -7.07 4.22
CA VAL A 62 -3.20 -6.02 3.23
C VAL A 62 -2.80 -6.58 1.88
N THR A 63 -3.70 -6.53 0.91
CA THR A 63 -3.39 -6.89 -0.46
C THR A 63 -3.54 -5.69 -1.38
N VAL A 64 -2.49 -5.43 -2.18
CA VAL A 64 -2.49 -4.40 -3.21
C VAL A 64 -2.42 -5.07 -4.58
N ARG A 65 -3.41 -4.78 -5.41
CA ARG A 65 -3.49 -5.26 -6.79
C ARG A 65 -3.51 -4.11 -7.77
N ARG A 66 -2.92 -4.31 -8.95
CA ARG A 66 -3.02 -3.36 -10.07
C ARG A 66 -3.79 -4.00 -11.21
N ASP A 67 -4.82 -3.33 -11.71
CA ASP A 67 -5.57 -3.79 -12.87
C ASP A 67 -4.91 -3.37 -14.19
N ALA A 68 -5.40 -3.95 -15.29
CA ALA A 68 -4.91 -3.63 -16.64
C ALA A 68 -5.18 -2.19 -17.08
N MET A 69 -6.12 -1.49 -16.43
CA MET A 69 -6.45 -0.08 -16.68
C MET A 69 -5.61 0.89 -15.83
N GLY A 70 -4.66 0.36 -15.07
CA GLY A 70 -3.74 1.11 -14.21
C GLY A 70 -4.33 1.55 -12.88
N ALA A 71 -5.52 1.11 -12.49
CA ALA A 71 -6.05 1.34 -11.15
C ALA A 71 -5.37 0.40 -10.15
N THR A 72 -5.11 0.93 -8.96
CA THR A 72 -4.56 0.19 -7.83
C THR A 72 -5.65 0.00 -6.79
N THR A 73 -5.92 -1.24 -6.39
CA THR A 73 -6.88 -1.57 -5.33
C THR A 73 -6.14 -2.11 -4.12
N THR A 74 -6.36 -1.48 -2.98
CA THR A 74 -5.90 -1.95 -1.67
C THR A 74 -7.08 -2.55 -0.93
N LYS A 75 -6.93 -3.80 -0.47
CA LYS A 75 -7.88 -4.51 0.37
C LYS A 75 -7.24 -4.79 1.72
N TYR A 76 -7.99 -4.56 2.78
CA TYR A 76 -7.59 -4.78 4.17
C TYR A 76 -8.29 -6.02 4.74
N SER A 77 -7.77 -6.54 5.86
CA SER A 77 -8.26 -7.76 6.52
C SER A 77 -9.66 -7.64 7.10
N ASP A 78 -10.08 -6.42 7.48
CA ASP A 78 -11.43 -6.12 7.95
C ASP A 78 -12.48 -6.14 6.83
N GLY A 79 -12.09 -6.54 5.62
CA GLY A 79 -12.90 -6.52 4.42
C GLY A 79 -12.90 -5.17 3.72
N THR A 80 -12.30 -4.14 4.34
CA THR A 80 -12.34 -2.79 3.78
C THR A 80 -11.52 -2.71 2.48
N SER A 81 -11.94 -1.90 1.52
CA SER A 81 -11.18 -1.71 0.27
C SER A 81 -11.28 -0.30 -0.30
N VAL A 82 -10.16 0.12 -0.90
CA VAL A 82 -10.03 1.40 -1.60
C VAL A 82 -9.36 1.16 -2.94
N SER A 83 -9.98 1.66 -4.00
CA SER A 83 -9.42 1.69 -5.34
C SER A 83 -8.99 3.11 -5.69
N VAL A 84 -7.83 3.24 -6.33
CA VAL A 84 -7.26 4.52 -6.75
C VAL A 84 -6.82 4.42 -8.19
N ARG A 85 -7.28 5.34 -9.03
CA ARG A 85 -6.86 5.44 -10.43
C ARG A 85 -6.37 6.84 -10.74
N ARG A 86 -5.26 6.92 -11.48
CA ARG A 86 -4.73 8.18 -12.00
C ARG A 86 -5.05 8.29 -13.49
N ASP A 87 -5.49 9.47 -13.93
CA ASP A 87 -5.67 9.78 -15.34
C ASP A 87 -4.39 10.39 -15.96
N ALA A 88 -4.35 10.46 -17.29
CA ALA A 88 -3.20 11.00 -18.03
C ALA A 88 -2.93 12.49 -17.77
N MET A 89 -3.90 13.23 -17.24
CA MET A 89 -3.79 14.65 -16.92
C MET A 89 -3.38 14.89 -15.44
N GLY A 90 -3.01 13.82 -14.72
CA GLY A 90 -2.59 13.90 -13.32
C GLY A 90 -3.75 13.98 -12.30
N GLY A 91 -5.00 13.85 -12.76
CA GLY A 91 -6.15 13.67 -11.89
C GLY A 91 -6.12 12.29 -11.23
N THR A 92 -6.55 12.21 -9.97
CA THR A 92 -6.64 10.96 -9.20
C THR A 92 -8.06 10.79 -8.69
N VAL A 93 -8.63 9.61 -8.89
CA VAL A 93 -9.94 9.23 -8.36
C VAL A 93 -9.72 8.10 -7.37
N ALA A 94 -10.14 8.29 -6.13
CA ALA A 94 -10.19 7.27 -5.10
C ALA A 94 -11.65 6.90 -4.84
N ARG A 95 -11.94 5.61 -4.72
CA ARG A 95 -13.27 5.10 -4.39
C ARG A 95 -13.15 4.04 -3.31
N ASP A 96 -13.93 4.20 -2.25
CA ASP A 96 -14.07 3.18 -1.21
C ASP A 96 -15.17 2.17 -1.56
N GLU A 97 -15.22 1.09 -0.81
CA GLU A 97 -16.24 0.04 -0.93
C GLU A 97 -17.68 0.47 -0.65
N LYS A 98 -17.86 1.56 0.14
CA LYS A 98 -19.17 2.13 0.44
C LYS A 98 -19.67 3.00 -0.73
N GLY A 99 -18.85 3.15 -1.76
CA GLY A 99 -19.15 3.91 -2.96
C GLY A 99 -18.82 5.40 -2.85
N ASN A 100 -18.24 5.84 -1.72
CA ASN A 100 -17.74 7.21 -1.60
C ASN A 100 -16.58 7.39 -2.56
N THR A 101 -16.60 8.51 -3.28
CA THR A 101 -15.61 8.81 -4.32
C THR A 101 -15.02 10.16 -4.06
N VAL A 102 -13.69 10.23 -3.98
CA VAL A 102 -12.94 11.48 -3.88
C VAL A 102 -12.16 11.65 -5.17
N ARG A 103 -12.28 12.83 -5.79
CA ARG A 103 -11.51 13.18 -6.98
C ARG A 103 -10.58 14.33 -6.66
N CYS A 104 -9.29 14.07 -6.80
CA CYS A 104 -8.24 15.07 -6.68
C CYS A 104 -7.66 15.42 -8.05
N ARG A 105 -7.23 16.67 -8.22
CA ARG A 105 -6.47 17.12 -9.40
C ARG A 105 -5.34 18.02 -8.96
N VAL A 106 -4.20 17.88 -9.63
CA VAL A 106 -3.04 18.75 -9.49
C VAL A 106 -3.10 19.79 -10.61
N ASP A 107 -2.97 21.08 -10.27
CA ASP A 107 -2.88 22.14 -11.27
C ASP A 107 -1.45 22.28 -11.83
N ALA A 108 -1.27 23.15 -12.83
CA ALA A 108 0.03 23.37 -13.46
C ALA A 108 1.10 23.94 -12.51
N MET A 109 0.70 24.46 -11.35
CA MET A 109 1.59 24.97 -10.30
C MET A 109 1.90 23.91 -9.23
N GLY A 110 1.41 22.68 -9.40
CA GLY A 110 1.63 21.57 -8.46
C GLY A 110 0.67 21.55 -7.27
N LYS A 111 -0.35 22.41 -7.22
CA LYS A 111 -1.30 22.45 -6.10
C LYS A 111 -2.41 21.44 -6.28
N THR A 112 -2.68 20.64 -5.24
CA THR A 112 -3.72 19.61 -5.25
C THR A 112 -5.04 20.16 -4.73
N ARG A 113 -6.14 19.87 -5.43
CA ARG A 113 -7.51 20.16 -4.99
C ARG A 113 -8.34 18.89 -5.08
N CYS A 114 -9.11 18.58 -4.03
CA CYS A 114 -9.95 17.39 -3.95
C CYS A 114 -11.41 17.79 -3.73
N ARG A 115 -12.33 16.99 -4.26
CA ARG A 115 -13.78 17.11 -4.08
C ARG A 115 -14.42 15.73 -3.97
#